data_AF-A0A3R6VT06-F1
#
_entry.id   AF-A0A3R6VT06-F1
#
_cell.length_a   1.000
_cell.length_b   1.000
_cell.length_c   1.000
_cell.angle_alpha   90.00
_cell.angle_beta   90.00
_cell.angle_gamma   90.00
#
_symmetry.space_group_name_H-M   'P 1'
#
loop_
_entity.id
_entity.type
_entity.pdbx_description
1 polymer ?
#
loop_
_entity_poly.entity_id
_entity_poly.type
_entity_poly.pdbx_seq_one_letter_code
_entity_poly.pdbx_strand_id
1 'polypeptide(L)'
;MAIGGMEDLQKKKEELLHAQREKADRFNALLSGPGGLNETSRKVCKNLEAAITASKKPGYFMYFEQPDVVKAVVKNGELRKLQTAIVQIQQKIDLVDAEITNNARANATTTASGRESEIQSLKQWLSTYGTPKPVSSGILTCFSANPKVYGGTEHYSAFKTQSTTMKKGRITK
;
A
#
# COMPACT_ATOMS: atom_id res chain seq x y z
N MET A 1 -30.68 4.97 11.35
CA MET A 1 -30.91 4.99 9.89
C MET A 1 -29.57 5.20 9.17
N ALA A 2 -28.75 4.17 9.00
CA ALA A 2 -27.41 4.29 8.41
C ALA A 2 -27.01 3.11 7.49
N ILE A 3 -27.97 2.28 7.08
CA ILE A 3 -27.69 1.06 6.29
C ILE A 3 -27.67 1.37 4.79
N GLY A 4 -28.53 2.28 4.30
CA GLY A 4 -28.58 2.66 2.87
C GLY A 4 -27.31 3.34 2.35
N GLY A 5 -26.66 4.19 3.16
CA GLY A 5 -25.48 4.95 2.69
C GLY A 5 -24.25 4.08 2.37
N MET A 6 -24.09 2.92 3.01
CA MET A 6 -22.94 2.04 2.77
C MET A 6 -23.17 1.12 1.56
N GLU A 7 -24.38 0.60 1.39
CA GLU A 7 -24.78 -0.18 0.20
C GLU A 7 -24.75 0.68 -1.07
N ASP A 8 -25.18 1.94 -0.99
CA ASP A 8 -25.14 2.88 -2.11
C ASP A 8 -23.70 3.19 -2.57
N LEU A 9 -22.77 3.37 -1.62
CA LEU A 9 -21.35 3.57 -1.93
C LEU A 9 -20.70 2.32 -2.55
N GLN A 10 -21.06 1.13 -2.07
CA GLN A 10 -20.58 -0.13 -2.64
C GLN A 10 -21.09 -0.33 -4.07
N LYS A 11 -22.38 -0.06 -4.31
CA LYS A 11 -22.97 -0.12 -5.66
C LYS A 11 -22.31 0.88 -6.61
N LYS A 12 -22.08 2.12 -6.14
CA LYS A 12 -21.37 3.14 -6.92
C LYS A 12 -19.94 2.72 -7.26
N LYS A 13 -19.23 2.05 -6.34
CA LYS A 13 -17.92 1.49 -6.61
C LYS A 13 -17.98 0.40 -7.70
N GLU A 14 -18.95 -0.50 -7.62
CA GLU A 14 -19.14 -1.56 -8.62
C GLU A 14 -19.39 -0.99 -10.02
N GLU A 15 -20.26 0.02 -10.13
CA GLU A 15 -20.52 0.73 -11.39
C GLU A 15 -19.25 1.38 -11.96
N LEU A 16 -18.44 2.03 -11.12
CA LEU A 16 -17.17 2.63 -11.53
C LEU A 16 -16.14 1.59 -11.98
N LEU A 17 -16.06 0.45 -11.29
CA LEU A 17 -15.18 -0.66 -11.67
C LEU A 17 -15.60 -1.27 -13.00
N HIS A 18 -16.90 -1.45 -13.23
CA HIS A 18 -17.42 -1.92 -14.52
C HIS A 18 -17.06 -0.94 -15.64
N ALA A 19 -17.28 0.36 -15.43
CA ALA A 19 -16.93 1.39 -16.41
C ALA A 19 -15.41 1.43 -16.68
N GLN A 20 -14.57 1.23 -15.67
CA GLN A 20 -13.12 1.12 -15.85
C GLN A 20 -12.74 -0.09 -16.71
N ARG A 21 -13.35 -1.24 -16.43
CA ARG A 21 -13.13 -2.49 -17.16
C ARG A 21 -13.48 -2.34 -18.64
N GLU A 22 -14.63 -1.77 -18.97
CA GLU A 22 -15.02 -1.56 -20.37
C GLU A 22 -13.99 -0.70 -21.15
N LYS A 23 -13.45 0.34 -20.50
CA LYS A 23 -12.41 1.18 -21.12
C LYS A 23 -11.10 0.44 -21.27
N ALA A 24 -10.72 -0.38 -20.29
CA ALA A 24 -9.53 -1.22 -20.34
C ALA A 24 -9.63 -2.31 -21.42
N ASP A 25 -10.80 -2.94 -21.55
CA ASP A 25 -11.05 -3.96 -22.58
C ASP A 25 -10.99 -3.34 -23.98
N ARG A 26 -11.57 -2.15 -24.17
CA ARG A 26 -11.44 -1.41 -25.43
C ARG A 26 -10.00 -0.99 -25.72
N PHE A 27 -9.25 -0.57 -24.70
CA PHE A 27 -7.83 -0.24 -24.84
C PHE A 27 -7.02 -1.47 -25.29
N ASN A 28 -7.26 -2.61 -24.66
CA ASN A 28 -6.62 -3.87 -25.01
C ASN A 28 -7.01 -4.38 -26.40
N ALA A 29 -8.28 -4.21 -26.80
CA ALA A 29 -8.74 -4.57 -28.13
C ALA A 29 -8.02 -3.79 -29.23
N LEU A 30 -7.77 -2.48 -29.03
CA LEU A 30 -7.02 -1.65 -29.99
C LEU A 30 -5.54 -2.07 -30.11
N LEU A 31 -4.95 -2.56 -29.02
CA LEU A 31 -3.55 -2.99 -29.00
C LEU A 31 -3.37 -4.40 -29.58
N SER A 32 -4.16 -5.35 -29.09
CA SER A 32 -3.95 -6.78 -29.25
C SER A 32 -5.00 -7.48 -30.11
N GLY A 33 -6.05 -6.78 -30.54
CA GLY A 33 -7.02 -7.32 -31.49
C GLY A 33 -6.40 -7.68 -32.83
N PRO A 34 -7.09 -8.47 -33.68
CA PRO A 34 -6.63 -8.80 -35.02
C PRO A 34 -6.39 -7.53 -35.85
N GLY A 35 -5.19 -7.36 -36.40
CA GLY A 35 -4.82 -6.11 -37.09
C GLY A 35 -4.63 -4.92 -36.16
N GLY A 36 -4.54 -5.13 -34.85
CA GLY A 36 -4.30 -4.10 -33.85
C GLY A 36 -2.92 -3.46 -33.96
N LEU A 37 -2.67 -2.48 -33.09
CA LEU A 37 -1.45 -1.68 -33.14
C LEU A 37 -0.17 -2.50 -32.94
N ASN A 38 -0.21 -3.53 -32.08
CA ASN A 38 0.96 -4.38 -31.83
C ASN A 38 1.33 -5.22 -33.06
N GLU A 39 0.34 -5.79 -33.74
CA GLU A 39 0.57 -6.57 -34.96
C GLU A 39 1.04 -5.68 -36.11
N THR A 40 0.39 -4.53 -36.28
CA THR A 40 0.76 -3.53 -37.29
C THR A 40 2.19 -3.06 -37.08
N SER A 41 2.58 -2.75 -35.84
CA SER A 41 3.95 -2.37 -35.47
C SER A 41 4.96 -3.46 -35.85
N ARG A 42 4.68 -4.73 -35.50
CA ARG A 42 5.55 -5.85 -35.89
C ARG A 42 5.72 -5.99 -37.41
N LYS A 43 4.64 -5.85 -38.18
CA LYS A 43 4.69 -5.92 -39.66
C LYS A 43 5.48 -4.75 -40.25
N VAL A 44 5.34 -3.55 -39.69
CA VAL A 44 6.13 -2.38 -40.10
C VAL A 44 7.62 -2.59 -39.80
N CYS A 45 7.98 -3.16 -38.65
CA CYS A 45 9.37 -3.53 -38.37
C CYS A 45 9.91 -4.55 -39.40
N LYS A 46 9.11 -5.55 -39.77
CA LYS A 46 9.49 -6.50 -40.84
C LYS A 46 9.70 -5.84 -42.19
N ASN A 47 8.94 -4.79 -42.52
CA ASN A 47 9.20 -4.02 -43.74
C ASN A 47 10.59 -3.37 -43.73
N LEU A 48 11.04 -2.87 -42.58
CA LEU A 48 12.38 -2.29 -42.45
C LEU A 48 13.47 -3.35 -42.64
N GLU A 49 13.29 -4.54 -42.07
CA GLU A 49 14.19 -5.68 -42.29
C GLU A 49 14.23 -6.09 -43.77
N ALA A 50 13.06 -6.14 -44.42
CA ALA A 50 12.95 -6.42 -45.84
C ALA A 50 13.65 -5.34 -46.67
N ALA A 51 13.54 -4.06 -46.33
CA ALA A 51 14.23 -2.96 -47.01
C ALA A 51 15.76 -3.06 -46.86
N ILE A 52 16.27 -3.42 -45.68
CA ILE A 52 17.70 -3.67 -45.46
C ILE A 52 18.18 -4.85 -46.30
N THR A 53 17.35 -5.87 -46.46
CA THR A 53 17.70 -7.05 -47.27
C THR A 53 17.66 -6.72 -48.76
N ALA A 54 16.64 -5.97 -49.21
CA ALA A 54 16.50 -5.50 -50.58
C ALA A 54 17.66 -4.60 -51.01
N SER A 55 18.18 -3.77 -50.10
CA SER A 55 19.35 -2.93 -50.41
C SER A 55 20.63 -3.75 -50.64
N LYS A 56 20.73 -4.93 -49.99
CA LYS A 56 21.85 -5.87 -50.14
C LYS A 56 21.69 -6.81 -51.33
N LYS A 57 20.45 -7.20 -51.66
CA LYS A 57 20.09 -8.07 -52.78
C LYS A 57 18.83 -7.53 -53.44
N PRO A 58 18.96 -6.75 -54.54
CA PRO A 58 17.82 -6.16 -55.22
C PRO A 58 16.87 -7.25 -55.72
N GLY A 59 15.58 -7.10 -55.41
CA GLY A 59 14.53 -8.06 -55.76
C GLY A 59 13.15 -7.47 -55.49
N TYR A 60 12.10 -8.18 -55.89
CA TYR A 60 10.72 -7.74 -55.64
C TYR A 60 10.30 -8.02 -54.19
N PHE A 61 9.92 -6.97 -53.46
CA PHE A 61 9.36 -7.05 -52.13
C PHE A 61 8.04 -6.28 -52.09
N MET A 62 6.98 -6.92 -51.59
CA MET A 62 5.72 -6.25 -51.30
C MET A 62 5.71 -5.85 -49.83
N TYR A 63 5.77 -4.55 -49.56
CA TYR A 63 5.75 -4.02 -48.21
C TYR A 63 4.34 -4.04 -47.63
N PHE A 64 4.24 -4.34 -46.35
CA PHE A 64 2.98 -4.22 -45.62
C PHE A 64 2.55 -2.75 -45.53
N GLU A 65 1.32 -2.43 -45.94
CA GLU A 65 0.72 -1.11 -45.72
C GLU A 65 -0.18 -1.12 -44.49
N GLN A 66 -0.07 -0.07 -43.68
CA GLN A 66 -0.91 0.07 -42.49
C GLN A 66 -2.38 0.29 -42.90
N PRO A 67 -3.34 -0.45 -42.32
CA PRO A 67 -4.75 -0.21 -42.57
C PRO A 67 -5.18 1.19 -42.13
N ASP A 68 -6.09 1.82 -42.87
CA ASP A 68 -6.53 3.20 -42.59
C ASP A 68 -7.23 3.34 -41.23
N VAL A 69 -7.90 2.29 -40.77
CA VAL A 69 -8.49 2.23 -39.42
C VAL A 69 -7.42 2.44 -38.35
N VAL A 70 -6.26 1.80 -38.49
CA VAL A 70 -5.15 1.91 -37.52
C VAL A 70 -4.51 3.30 -37.59
N LYS A 71 -4.32 3.85 -38.80
CA LYS A 71 -3.84 5.22 -38.99
C LYS A 71 -4.78 6.24 -38.32
N ALA A 72 -6.10 6.05 -38.46
CA ALA A 72 -7.10 6.90 -37.84
C ALA A 72 -7.04 6.82 -36.30
N VAL A 73 -6.92 5.62 -35.72
CA VAL A 73 -6.78 5.42 -34.27
C VAL A 73 -5.56 6.17 -33.71
N VAL A 74 -4.41 6.09 -34.40
CA VAL A 74 -3.18 6.80 -34.01
C VAL A 74 -3.37 8.31 -34.14
N LYS A 75 -3.88 8.78 -35.28
CA LYS A 75 -4.12 10.21 -35.54
C LYS A 75 -5.10 10.84 -34.54
N ASN A 76 -6.15 10.10 -34.17
CA ASN A 76 -7.19 10.56 -33.26
C ASN A 76 -6.78 10.49 -31.78
N GLY A 77 -5.62 9.88 -31.48
CA GLY A 77 -5.10 9.72 -30.13
C GLY A 77 -6.01 8.89 -29.22
N GLU A 78 -6.72 7.89 -29.76
CA GLU A 78 -7.75 7.16 -29.01
C GLU A 78 -7.20 6.46 -27.76
N LEU A 79 -6.01 5.87 -27.84
CA LEU A 79 -5.35 5.25 -26.69
C LEU A 79 -5.07 6.27 -25.58
N ARG A 80 -4.61 7.47 -25.93
CA ARG A 80 -4.37 8.53 -24.93
C ARG A 80 -5.67 8.94 -24.26
N LYS A 81 -6.76 9.08 -25.02
CA LYS A 81 -8.09 9.41 -24.48
C LYS A 81 -8.60 8.33 -23.52
N LEU A 82 -8.46 7.05 -23.90
CA LEU A 82 -8.85 5.92 -23.06
C LEU A 82 -7.99 5.85 -21.78
N GLN A 83 -6.68 6.05 -21.88
CA GLN A 83 -5.79 6.11 -20.73
C GLN A 83 -6.21 7.22 -19.74
N THR A 84 -6.43 8.44 -20.24
CA THR A 84 -6.89 9.55 -19.39
C THR A 84 -8.23 9.23 -18.72
N ALA A 85 -9.18 8.62 -19.43
CA ALA A 85 -10.45 8.21 -18.86
C ALA A 85 -10.29 7.14 -17.76
N ILE A 86 -9.43 6.14 -17.97
CA ILE A 86 -9.15 5.10 -16.97
C ILE A 86 -8.57 5.72 -15.70
N VAL A 87 -7.61 6.65 -15.84
CA VAL A 87 -7.00 7.35 -14.71
C VAL A 87 -8.03 8.17 -13.94
N GLN A 88 -8.90 8.90 -14.65
CA GLN A 88 -9.97 9.68 -14.01
C GLN A 88 -10.99 8.79 -13.27
N ILE A 89 -11.31 7.61 -13.82
CA ILE A 89 -12.19 6.66 -13.14
C ILE A 89 -11.49 6.08 -11.90
N GLN A 90 -10.20 5.75 -11.98
CA GLN A 90 -9.43 5.30 -10.82
C GLN A 90 -9.46 6.32 -9.69
N GLN A 91 -9.23 7.60 -9.99
CA GLN A 91 -9.31 8.67 -8.99
C GLN A 91 -10.69 8.73 -8.31
N LYS A 92 -11.77 8.49 -9.06
CA LYS A 92 -13.13 8.43 -8.47
C LYS A 92 -13.32 7.22 -7.58
N ILE A 93 -12.77 6.06 -7.97
CA ILE A 93 -12.79 4.84 -7.15
C ILE A 93 -12.04 5.08 -5.85
N ASP A 94 -10.86 5.69 -5.91
CA ASP A 94 -10.04 5.99 -4.73
C ASP A 94 -10.78 6.90 -3.74
N LEU A 95 -11.53 7.89 -4.24
CA LEU A 95 -12.37 8.75 -3.41
C LEU A 95 -13.51 7.97 -2.73
N VAL A 96 -14.21 7.11 -3.48
CA VAL A 96 -15.29 6.27 -2.91
C VAL A 96 -14.73 5.27 -1.90
N ASP A 97 -13.54 4.71 -2.14
CA ASP A 97 -12.87 3.82 -1.19
C ASP A 97 -12.45 4.55 0.10
N ALA A 98 -12.00 5.79 0.00
CA ALA A 98 -11.74 6.63 1.16
C ALA A 98 -13.05 6.91 1.95
N GLU A 99 -14.17 7.14 1.27
CA GLU A 99 -15.48 7.32 1.92
C GLU A 99 -15.98 6.04 2.61
N ILE A 100 -15.84 4.88 1.97
CA ILE A 100 -16.22 3.58 2.54
C ILE A 100 -15.39 3.30 3.80
N THR A 101 -14.07 3.50 3.74
CA THR A 101 -13.18 3.25 4.88
C THR A 101 -13.44 4.21 6.04
N ASN A 102 -13.72 5.49 5.76
CA ASN A 102 -14.08 6.47 6.79
C ASN A 102 -15.43 6.14 7.45
N ASN A 103 -16.44 5.73 6.68
CA ASN A 103 -17.73 5.28 7.23
C ASN A 103 -17.59 4.02 8.09
N ALA A 104 -16.77 3.05 7.65
CA ALA A 104 -16.49 1.86 8.44
C ALA A 104 -15.82 2.19 9.79
N ARG A 105 -14.88 3.14 9.81
CA ARG A 105 -14.24 3.64 11.05
C ARG A 105 -15.21 4.41 11.94
N ALA A 106 -16.06 5.26 11.38
CA ALA A 106 -17.07 6.01 12.13
C ALA A 106 -18.09 5.08 12.81
N ASN A 107 -18.55 4.05 12.10
CA ASN A 107 -19.45 3.03 12.65
C ASN A 107 -18.77 2.20 13.75
N ALA A 108 -17.49 1.82 13.58
CA ALA A 108 -16.74 1.14 14.64
C ALA A 108 -16.63 1.98 15.92
N THR A 109 -16.48 3.31 15.77
CA THR A 109 -16.36 4.25 16.90
C THR A 109 -17.70 4.44 17.64
N THR A 110 -18.83 4.40 16.93
CA THR A 110 -20.17 4.54 17.54
C THR A 110 -20.65 3.26 18.23
N THR A 111 -20.24 2.08 17.75
CA THR A 111 -20.52 0.80 18.44
C THR A 111 -19.62 0.52 19.64
N ALA A 112 -18.57 1.33 19.87
CA ALA A 112 -17.64 1.18 20.99
C ALA A 112 -18.16 1.75 22.33
N SER A 113 -19.45 2.10 22.45
CA SER A 113 -20.05 2.58 23.70
C SER A 113 -20.29 1.47 24.76
N GLY A 114 -19.70 0.29 24.58
CA GLY A 114 -19.79 -0.83 25.53
C GLY A 114 -18.52 -1.69 25.63
N ARG A 115 -17.41 -1.31 25.00
CA ARG A 115 -16.12 -2.00 25.16
C ARG A 115 -15.20 -1.10 25.96
N GLU A 116 -14.62 -1.67 27.02
CA GLU A 116 -13.58 -1.08 27.86
C GLU A 116 -12.61 -0.28 26.99
N SER A 117 -12.57 1.03 27.20
CA SER A 117 -11.83 1.96 26.37
C SER A 117 -10.41 1.47 26.17
N GLU A 118 -10.01 1.20 24.93
CA GLU A 118 -8.65 0.84 24.57
C GLU A 118 -7.72 1.96 25.02
N ILE A 119 -6.89 1.68 26.03
CA ILE A 119 -6.06 2.69 26.66
C ILE A 119 -4.84 2.93 25.77
N GLN A 120 -4.87 4.03 25.03
CA GLN A 120 -3.81 4.36 24.06
C GLN A 120 -2.63 5.14 24.67
N SER A 121 -2.71 5.47 25.96
CA SER A 121 -1.59 6.11 26.66
C SER A 121 -1.54 5.76 28.14
N LEU A 122 -0.32 5.78 28.69
CA LEU A 122 -0.07 5.52 30.10
C LEU A 122 -0.74 6.58 31.01
N LYS A 123 -0.91 7.81 30.50
CA LYS A 123 -1.65 8.88 31.18
C LYS A 123 -3.15 8.57 31.28
N GLN A 124 -3.74 8.04 30.21
CA GLN A 124 -5.12 7.58 30.21
C GLN A 124 -5.30 6.39 31.15
N TRP A 125 -4.32 5.48 31.21
CA TRP A 125 -4.32 4.34 32.15
C TRP A 125 -4.37 4.79 33.62
N LEU A 126 -3.49 5.71 34.00
CA LEU A 126 -3.42 6.28 35.36
C LEU A 126 -4.68 7.09 35.72
N SER A 127 -5.35 7.67 34.73
CA SER A 127 -6.62 8.36 34.96
C SER A 127 -7.78 7.39 35.21
N THR A 128 -7.79 6.24 34.52
CA THR A 128 -8.86 5.23 34.64
C THR A 128 -8.71 4.39 35.90
N TYR A 129 -7.48 3.95 36.23
CA TYR A 129 -7.23 3.04 37.35
C TYR A 129 -6.59 3.72 38.58
N GLY A 130 -6.33 5.02 38.49
CA GLY A 130 -5.73 5.82 39.56
C GLY A 130 -4.21 5.87 39.49
N THR A 131 -3.64 6.96 40.01
CA THR A 131 -2.19 7.12 40.14
C THR A 131 -1.67 6.35 41.36
N PRO A 132 -0.56 5.60 41.25
CA PRO A 132 0.02 4.91 42.39
C PRO A 132 0.36 5.92 43.49
N LYS A 133 -0.05 5.62 44.72
CA LYS A 133 0.24 6.47 45.88
C LYS A 133 1.75 6.60 46.05
N PRO A 134 2.27 7.81 46.37
CA PRO A 134 3.70 7.98 46.62
C PRO A 134 4.13 7.05 47.75
N VAL A 135 5.05 6.15 47.45
CA VAL A 135 5.54 5.15 48.40
C VAL A 135 6.37 5.88 49.47
N SER A 136 6.12 5.63 50.76
CA SER A 136 6.95 6.18 51.83
C SER A 136 8.37 5.63 51.72
N SER A 137 9.35 6.49 51.98
CA SER A 137 10.77 6.13 51.95
C SER A 137 11.05 4.99 52.93
N GLY A 138 11.23 3.77 52.40
CA GLY A 138 11.52 2.56 53.20
C GLY A 138 10.93 1.25 52.68
N ILE A 139 9.93 1.31 51.77
CA ILE A 139 9.28 0.09 51.21
C ILE A 139 10.00 -0.42 49.94
N LEU A 140 10.90 0.38 49.37
CA LEU A 140 11.67 -0.01 48.20
C LEU A 140 12.85 -0.89 48.63
N THR A 141 12.96 -2.10 48.06
CA THR A 141 14.18 -2.92 48.16
C THR A 141 15.35 -2.13 47.58
N CYS A 142 16.29 -1.71 48.44
CA CYS A 142 17.51 -1.06 48.01
C CYS A 142 18.62 -2.12 47.85
N PHE A 143 19.33 -2.07 46.73
CA PHE A 143 20.53 -2.88 46.57
C PHE A 143 21.61 -2.32 47.50
N SER A 144 21.97 -3.06 48.54
CA SER A 144 23.14 -2.78 49.37
C SER A 144 24.33 -3.60 48.84
N ALA A 145 25.49 -2.96 48.68
CA ALA A 145 26.70 -3.66 48.31
C ALA A 145 27.17 -4.48 49.51
N ASN A 146 26.90 -5.79 49.50
CA ASN A 146 27.41 -6.70 50.51
C ASN A 146 28.79 -7.22 50.05
N PRO A 147 29.89 -6.99 50.81
CA PRO A 147 31.21 -7.49 50.44
C PRO A 147 31.32 -9.03 50.54
N LYS A 148 30.30 -9.70 51.07
CA LYS A 148 30.23 -11.16 51.25
C LYS A 148 29.19 -11.82 50.33
N VAL A 149 29.13 -11.40 49.06
CA VAL A 149 28.37 -12.16 48.04
C VAL A 149 29.19 -13.39 47.66
N TYR A 150 28.81 -14.53 48.22
CA TYR A 150 29.23 -15.86 47.77
C TYR A 150 28.70 -16.08 46.35
N GLY A 151 29.58 -16.15 45.36
CA GLY A 151 29.13 -16.37 43.98
C GLY A 151 30.19 -16.09 42.94
N GLY A 152 31.34 -16.75 43.07
CA GLY A 152 32.39 -16.73 42.06
C GLY A 152 33.39 -17.82 42.39
N THR A 153 33.02 -19.08 42.17
CA THR A 153 34.00 -20.17 42.17
C THR A 153 34.87 -20.05 40.93
N GLU A 154 36.08 -20.61 40.97
CA GLU A 154 37.14 -20.48 39.96
C GLU A 154 36.69 -20.81 38.52
N HIS A 155 35.63 -21.61 38.38
CA HIS A 155 35.09 -22.07 37.10
C HIS A 155 34.03 -21.15 36.45
N TYR A 156 33.56 -20.10 37.14
CA TYR A 156 32.59 -19.14 36.59
C TYR A 156 32.97 -17.69 36.92
N SER A 157 33.99 -17.18 36.23
CA SER A 157 34.48 -15.79 36.38
C SER A 157 33.45 -14.71 35.98
N ALA A 158 32.43 -15.06 35.20
CA ALA A 158 31.41 -14.14 34.70
C ALA A 158 30.41 -13.65 35.78
N PHE A 159 30.40 -14.25 36.97
CA PHE A 159 29.59 -13.78 38.11
C PHE A 159 30.34 -12.80 39.03
N LYS A 160 31.55 -12.35 38.66
CA LYS A 160 32.11 -11.12 39.21
C LYS A 160 31.35 -9.90 38.65
N THR A 161 30.32 -9.52 39.41
CA THR A 161 30.01 -8.11 39.71
C THR A 161 29.41 -7.26 38.57
N GLN A 162 28.18 -7.58 38.13
CA GLN A 162 27.31 -6.54 37.54
C GLN A 162 26.74 -5.56 38.58
N SER A 163 26.89 -5.85 39.88
CA SER A 163 26.48 -4.96 40.96
C SER A 163 27.37 -3.72 41.13
N THR A 164 28.63 -3.73 40.64
CA THR A 164 29.50 -2.54 40.62
C THR A 164 29.27 -1.62 39.42
N THR A 165 28.75 -2.15 38.30
CA THR A 165 28.48 -1.35 37.09
C THR A 165 27.14 -0.63 37.13
N MET A 166 26.25 -0.97 38.07
CA MET A 166 24.97 -0.27 38.26
C MET A 166 25.17 1.00 39.10
N LYS A 167 25.28 2.16 38.42
CA LYS A 167 25.27 3.47 39.09
C LYS A 167 23.90 3.74 39.72
N LYS A 168 23.90 4.04 41.02
CA LYS A 168 22.70 4.48 41.77
C LYS A 168 22.16 5.78 41.16
N GLY A 169 20.91 5.78 40.70
CA GLY A 169 20.20 7.00 40.29
C GLY A 169 19.98 7.23 38.80
N ARG A 170 20.13 6.22 37.92
CA ARG A 170 19.76 6.36 36.49
C ARG A 170 18.44 5.65 36.13
N ILE A 171 17.40 5.89 36.92
CA ILE A 171 16.00 5.87 36.45
C ILE A 171 15.33 7.10 37.08
N THR A 172 15.48 8.23 36.40
CA THR A 172 14.65 9.44 36.60
C THR A 172 14.52 10.15 35.25
N LYS A 173 13.53 9.75 34.48
CA LYS A 173 12.41 10.58 34.02
C LYS A 173 11.39 9.69 33.32
#